data_AF-A0L3S5-F1
#
_entry.id   AF-A0L3S5-F1
#
_cell.length_a   1.000
_cell.length_b   1.000
_cell.length_c   1.000
_cell.angle_alpha   90.00
_cell.angle_beta   90.00
_cell.angle_gamma   90.00
#
_symmetry.space_group_name_H-M   'P 1'
#
loop_
_entity.id
_entity.type
_entity.pdbx_description
1 polymer ?
#
loop_
_entity_poly.entity_id
_entity_poly.type
_entity_poly.pdbx_seq_one_letter_code
_entity_poly.pdbx_strand_id
1 'polypeptide(L)'
;MQETEKRFFLWRFIDDLDWFVLIVVAIMLGAVPFGEPHLWQKLTMLAAGTLTKPLDIFDLCMHGTPSVLLAIKAIRHYGGFAPVKEKS
;
A
#
# COMPACT_ATOMS: atom_id res chain seq x y z
N MET A 1 26.62 6.98 7.65
CA MET A 1 26.21 8.07 6.73
C MET A 1 25.37 7.56 5.55
N GLN A 2 25.65 6.38 4.97
CA GLN A 2 24.87 5.82 3.85
C GLN A 2 23.41 5.45 4.17
N GLU A 3 23.12 4.98 5.38
CA GLU A 3 21.76 4.54 5.77
C GLU A 3 20.75 5.70 5.84
N THR A 4 21.20 6.88 6.27
CA THR A 4 20.35 8.07 6.44
C THR A 4 19.90 8.64 5.09
N GLU A 5 20.80 8.64 4.10
CA GLU A 5 20.54 9.07 2.72
C GLU A 5 19.49 8.18 2.03
N LYS A 6 19.60 6.86 2.21
CA LYS A 6 18.62 5.90 1.67
C LYS A 6 17.24 6.11 2.28
N ARG A 7 17.17 6.30 3.60
CA ARG A 7 15.91 6.57 4.31
C ARG A 7 15.28 7.85 3.78
N PHE A 8 16.07 8.91 3.62
CA PHE A 8 15.62 10.17 3.06
C PHE A 8 15.05 10.00 1.64
N PHE A 9 15.75 9.26 0.77
CA PHE A 9 15.30 8.99 -0.60
C PHE A 9 13.99 8.19 -0.64
N LEU A 10 13.85 7.16 0.19
CA LEU A 10 12.65 6.32 0.24
C LEU A 10 11.39 7.13 0.60
N TRP A 11 11.53 8.02 1.59
CA TRP A 11 10.41 8.87 2.03
C TRP A 11 10.02 9.88 0.97
N ARG A 12 11.00 10.50 0.30
CA ARG A 12 10.72 11.45 -0.79
C ARG A 12 10.04 10.78 -1.98
N PHE A 13 10.50 9.58 -2.35
CA PHE A 13 9.86 8.80 -3.42
C PHE A 13 8.38 8.53 -3.13
N ILE A 14 8.04 8.12 -1.90
CA ILE A 14 6.64 7.88 -1.48
C ILE A 14 5.82 9.17 -1.49
N ASP A 15 6.41 10.29 -1.09
CA ASP A 15 5.74 11.59 -1.06
C ASP A 15 5.49 12.13 -2.49
N ASP A 16 6.40 11.86 -3.45
CA ASP A 16 6.34 12.29 -4.86
C ASP A 16 5.40 11.45 -5.75
N LEU A 17 5.00 10.26 -5.33
CA LEU A 17 4.05 9.42 -6.07
C LEU A 17 2.74 10.19 -6.29
N ASP A 18 2.16 10.17 -7.50
CA ASP A 18 0.89 10.86 -7.74
C ASP A 18 -0.27 10.16 -7.00
N TRP A 19 -1.13 10.94 -6.34
CA TRP A 19 -2.35 10.45 -5.71
C TRP A 19 -3.29 9.79 -6.70
N PHE A 20 -3.43 10.34 -7.90
CA PHE A 20 -4.27 9.78 -8.95
C PHE A 20 -3.81 8.38 -9.35
N VAL A 21 -2.50 8.20 -9.55
CA VAL A 21 -1.92 6.88 -9.91
C VAL A 21 -2.14 5.88 -8.78
N LEU A 22 -1.87 6.25 -7.54
CA LEU A 22 -2.06 5.36 -6.38
C LEU A 22 -3.52 4.96 -6.19
N ILE A 23 -4.46 5.91 -6.30
CA ILE A 23 -5.89 5.66 -6.15
C ILE A 23 -6.41 4.77 -7.28
N VAL A 24 -6.03 5.04 -8.54
CA VAL A 24 -6.45 4.24 -9.69
C VAL A 24 -5.91 2.81 -9.57
N VAL A 25 -4.64 2.63 -9.22
CA VAL A 25 -4.05 1.29 -9.04
C VAL A 25 -4.69 0.57 -7.85
N ALA A 26 -4.96 1.26 -6.74
CA ALA A 26 -5.64 0.68 -5.58
C ALA A 26 -7.07 0.25 -5.90
N ILE A 27 -7.81 1.02 -6.70
CA ILE A 27 -9.16 0.65 -7.15
C ILE A 27 -9.10 -0.48 -8.18
N MET A 28 -8.23 -0.41 -9.19
CA MET A 28 -8.15 -1.44 -10.24
C MET A 28 -7.73 -2.80 -9.69
N LEU A 29 -6.82 -2.82 -8.70
CA LEU A 29 -6.42 -4.07 -8.06
C LEU A 29 -7.38 -4.45 -6.94
N GLY A 30 -7.78 -3.53 -6.06
CA GLY A 30 -8.61 -3.85 -4.90
C GLY A 30 -10.11 -4.06 -5.15
N ALA A 31 -10.66 -3.47 -6.21
CA ALA A 31 -12.10 -3.51 -6.48
C ALA A 31 -12.43 -4.61 -7.50
N VAL A 32 -13.04 -5.69 -7.01
CA VAL A 32 -13.75 -6.63 -7.87
C VAL A 32 -15.20 -6.15 -7.95
N PRO A 33 -15.73 -5.82 -9.15
CA PRO A 33 -17.06 -5.21 -9.26
C PRO A 33 -18.21 -6.19 -8.96
N PHE A 34 -17.97 -7.49 -8.76
CA PHE A 34 -19.00 -8.50 -8.55
C PHE A 34 -18.48 -9.69 -7.70
N GLY A 35 -18.78 -9.72 -6.39
CA GLY A 35 -18.49 -10.87 -5.50
C GLY A 35 -18.09 -10.51 -4.07
N GLU A 36 -17.94 -11.50 -3.18
CA GLU A 36 -17.24 -11.31 -1.89
C GLU A 36 -15.83 -10.74 -2.16
N PRO A 37 -15.38 -9.70 -1.46
CA PRO A 37 -14.10 -9.07 -1.78
C PRO A 37 -12.99 -10.11 -1.70
N HIS A 38 -12.25 -10.33 -2.80
CA HIS A 38 -11.23 -11.38 -2.87
C HIS A 38 -10.16 -11.20 -1.76
N LEU A 39 -9.91 -9.95 -1.38
CA LEU A 39 -9.09 -9.56 -0.25
C LEU A 39 -9.67 -10.01 1.11
N TRP A 40 -10.97 -9.84 1.31
CA TRP A 40 -11.66 -10.17 2.56
C TRP A 40 -11.65 -11.67 2.84
N GLN A 41 -11.88 -12.46 1.78
CA GLN A 41 -11.79 -13.92 1.85
C GLN A 41 -10.37 -14.39 2.22
N LYS A 42 -9.34 -13.77 1.66
CA LYS A 42 -7.94 -14.09 1.98
C LYS A 42 -7.54 -13.63 3.38
N LEU A 43 -8.04 -12.49 3.85
CA LEU A 43 -7.82 -12.02 5.22
C LEU A 43 -8.49 -12.93 6.25
N THR A 44 -9.69 -13.43 5.97
CA THR A 44 -10.35 -14.41 6.85
C THR A 44 -9.65 -15.77 6.81
N MET A 45 -9.18 -16.23 5.64
CA MET A 45 -8.32 -17.42 5.55
C MET A 45 -6.98 -17.23 6.29
N LEU A 46 -6.41 -16.03 6.27
CA LEU A 46 -5.19 -15.71 7.01
C LEU A 46 -5.45 -15.75 8.53
N ALA A 47 -6.54 -15.14 9.00
CA ALA A 47 -6.93 -15.15 10.40
C ALA A 47 -7.30 -16.56 10.90
N ALA A 48 -7.88 -17.39 10.03
CA ALA A 48 -8.18 -18.79 10.29
C ALA A 48 -6.96 -19.72 10.15
N GLY A 49 -5.80 -19.22 9.69
CA GLY A 49 -4.60 -20.03 9.44
C GLY A 49 -4.72 -21.01 8.26
N THR A 50 -5.75 -20.88 7.43
CA THR A 50 -6.01 -21.76 6.28
C THR A 50 -5.44 -21.23 4.97
N LEU A 51 -4.84 -20.04 4.97
CA LEU A 51 -4.13 -19.43 3.84
C LEU A 51 -2.78 -20.12 3.57
N THR A 52 -2.86 -21.35 3.05
CA THR A 52 -1.69 -22.23 2.86
C THR A 52 -1.20 -22.26 1.41
N LYS A 53 -2.02 -21.79 0.45
CA LYS A 53 -1.66 -21.78 -0.96
C LYS A 53 -0.76 -20.58 -1.26
N PRO A 54 0.44 -20.79 -1.87
CA PRO A 54 1.34 -19.71 -2.23
C PRO A 54 0.71 -18.63 -3.12
N LEU A 55 -0.18 -19.03 -4.04
CA LEU A 55 -0.91 -18.10 -4.91
C LEU A 55 -1.85 -17.19 -4.12
N ASP A 56 -2.46 -17.66 -3.04
CA ASP A 56 -3.35 -16.83 -2.23
C ASP A 56 -2.57 -15.82 -1.38
N ILE A 57 -1.38 -16.20 -0.90
CA ILE A 57 -0.45 -15.29 -0.23
C ILE A 57 0.07 -14.23 -1.21
N PHE A 58 0.50 -14.67 -2.40
CA PHE A 58 0.94 -13.76 -3.46
C PHE A 58 -0.15 -12.75 -3.82
N ASP A 59 -1.38 -13.22 -3.99
CA ASP A 59 -2.50 -12.35 -4.33
C ASP A 59 -2.81 -11.33 -3.22
N LEU A 60 -2.78 -11.75 -1.95
CA LEU A 60 -2.94 -10.85 -0.80
C LEU A 60 -1.83 -9.79 -0.78
N CYS A 61 -0.58 -10.17 -1.04
CA CYS A 61 0.53 -9.22 -1.13
C CYS A 61 0.39 -8.27 -2.31
N MET A 62 0.05 -8.78 -3.49
CA MET A 62 -0.11 -7.98 -4.71
C MET A 62 -1.22 -6.94 -4.58
N HIS A 63 -2.36 -7.34 -4.02
CA HIS A 63 -3.52 -6.46 -3.85
C HIS A 63 -3.43 -5.59 -2.59
N GLY A 64 -2.78 -6.09 -1.54
CA GLY A 64 -2.53 -5.36 -0.31
C GLY A 64 -1.49 -4.25 -0.46
N THR A 65 -0.47 -4.44 -1.31
CA THR A 65 0.65 -3.48 -1.45
C THR A 65 0.17 -2.07 -1.86
N PRO A 66 -0.63 -1.88 -2.92
CA PRO A 66 -1.15 -0.55 -3.28
C PRO A 66 -1.98 0.08 -2.16
N SER A 67 -2.81 -0.72 -1.49
CA SER A 67 -3.69 -0.27 -0.41
C SER A 67 -2.90 0.18 0.82
N VAL A 68 -1.87 -0.56 1.19
CA VAL A 68 -0.95 -0.23 2.29
C VAL A 68 -0.13 1.02 1.95
N LEU A 69 0.38 1.14 0.73
CA LEU A 69 1.11 2.34 0.28
C LEU A 69 0.22 3.59 0.30
N LEU A 70 -1.02 3.47 -0.17
CA LEU A 70 -2.01 4.55 -0.11
C LEU A 70 -2.31 4.97 1.33
N ALA A 71 -2.50 4.00 2.24
CA ALA A 71 -2.74 4.26 3.65
C ALA A 71 -1.54 4.94 4.33
N ILE A 72 -0.31 4.48 4.06
CA ILE A 72 0.92 5.10 4.56
C ILE A 72 1.01 6.54 4.06
N LYS A 73 0.76 6.79 2.78
CA LYS A 73 0.78 8.14 2.21
C LYS A 73 -0.28 9.04 2.84
N ALA A 74 -1.49 8.53 3.06
CA ALA A 74 -2.57 9.24 3.73
C ALA A 74 -2.24 9.59 5.18
N ILE A 75 -1.72 8.64 5.96
CA ILE A 75 -1.32 8.88 7.35
C ILE A 75 -0.19 9.91 7.42
N ARG A 76 0.78 9.89 6.49
CA ARG A 76 1.81 10.91 6.44
C ARG A 76 1.22 12.28 6.14
N HIS A 77 0.45 12.38 5.06
CA HIS A 77 -0.07 13.65 4.57
C HIS A 77 -1.10 14.30 5.51
N TYR A 78 -1.98 13.50 6.14
CA TYR A 78 -3.06 13.98 7.01
C TYR A 78 -2.78 13.83 8.52
N GLY A 79 -1.89 12.93 8.93
CA GLY A 79 -1.56 12.67 10.34
C GLY A 79 -0.54 13.63 10.96
N GLY A 80 -0.19 14.72 10.27
CA GLY A 80 0.73 15.75 10.78
C GLY A 80 2.22 15.47 10.55
N PHE A 81 2.57 14.35 9.92
CA PHE A 81 3.94 14.13 9.42
C PHE A 81 4.10 14.85 8.09
N ALA A 82 4.37 16.16 8.16
CA ALA A 82 4.56 16.98 6.97
C ALA A 82 5.53 16.28 6.00
N PRO A 83 5.17 16.17 4.70
CA PRO A 83 6.07 15.63 3.70
C PRO A 83 7.37 16.43 3.74
N VAL A 84 8.49 15.78 3.42
CA VAL A 84 9.78 16.45 3.36
C VAL A 84 9.69 17.57 2.33
N LYS A 85 9.48 18.82 2.78
CA LYS A 85 9.52 19.99 1.89
C LYS A 85 10.97 20.19 1.49
N GLU A 86 11.27 19.91 0.23
CA GLU A 86 12.51 20.36 -0.39
C GLU A 86 12.53 21.89 -0.32
N LYS A 87 13.64 22.44 0.22
CA LYS A 87 13.84 23.89 0.26
C LYS A 87 13.94 24.39 -1.18
N SER A 88 13.05 25.33 -1.54
CA SER A 88 13.17 26.16 -2.75
C SER A 88 14.44 26.99 -2.73
#